data_AF-A0A060CC01-F1
#
_entry.id   AF-A0A060CC01-F1
#
_cell.length_a   1.000
_cell.length_b   1.000
_cell.length_c   1.000
_cell.angle_alpha   90.00
_cell.angle_beta   90.00
_cell.angle_gamma   90.00
#
_symmetry.space_group_name_H-M   'P 1'
#
loop_
_entity.id
_entity.type
_entity.pdbx_description
1 polymer ?
#
loop_
_entity_poly.entity_id
_entity_poly.type
_entity_poly.pdbx_seq_one_letter_code
_entity_poly.pdbx_strand_id
1 'polypeptide(L)'
;MVGELQALGGEWMEFAFSTSHPLRRRANMTKLRELIDSERVELLHAHGSEAARALSTALRRKTVPLVTTYLGVPSPPQRFGVDPVVKGNIVLAQSVYAANMIMKHHSIPRERVVVVPPSIDTDWFAPASIGADRVAALRHAWHVHPHERIVLAPGH
;
A
#
# COMPACT_ATOMS: atom_id res chain seq x y z
N MET A 1 6.42 -1.35 11.28
CA MET A 1 5.76 -2.15 10.23
C MET A 1 6.00 -3.65 10.33
N VAL A 2 7.19 -4.21 10.03
CA VAL A 2 7.38 -5.68 10.12
C VAL A 2 7.22 -6.21 11.56
N GLY A 3 7.81 -5.53 12.54
CA GLY A 3 7.70 -5.92 13.94
C GLY A 3 6.27 -5.84 14.51
N GLU A 4 5.49 -4.83 14.11
CA GLU A 4 4.07 -4.69 14.51
C GLU A 4 3.21 -5.78 13.86
N LEU A 5 3.46 -6.09 12.58
CA LEU A 5 2.77 -7.17 11.88
C LEU A 5 2.98 -8.51 12.57
N GLN A 6 4.21 -8.80 12.97
CA GLN A 6 4.54 -10.02 13.73
C GLN A 6 3.93 -10.03 15.13
N ALA A 7 3.89 -8.89 15.82
CA ALA A 7 3.26 -8.77 17.13
C ALA A 7 1.74 -9.05 17.08
N LEU A 8 1.10 -8.76 15.95
CA LEU A 8 -0.32 -9.06 15.71
C LEU A 8 -0.54 -10.50 15.19
N GLY A 9 0.49 -11.35 15.21
CA GLY A 9 0.43 -12.76 14.77
C GLY A 9 0.63 -12.95 13.27
N GLY A 10 1.03 -11.92 12.53
CA GLY A 10 1.31 -12.00 11.10
C GLY A 10 2.69 -12.59 10.80
N GLU A 11 2.77 -13.45 9.79
CA GLU A 11 4.06 -13.92 9.28
C GLU A 11 4.58 -12.98 8.19
N TRP A 12 5.86 -12.62 8.28
CA TRP A 12 6.53 -11.84 7.25
C TRP A 12 7.50 -12.72 6.48
N MET A 13 7.39 -12.68 5.15
CA MET A 13 8.31 -13.34 4.26
C MET A 13 8.76 -12.42 3.14
N GLU A 14 10.07 -12.39 2.91
CA GLU A 14 10.64 -11.60 1.86
C GLU A 14 10.52 -12.29 0.49
N PHE A 15 10.10 -11.52 -0.51
CA PHE A 15 10.12 -11.91 -1.91
C PHE A 15 10.74 -10.80 -2.75
N ALA A 16 11.76 -11.12 -3.55
CA ALA A 16 12.38 -10.17 -4.47
C ALA A 16 11.55 -10.01 -5.76
N PHE A 17 10.38 -9.36 -5.68
CA PHE A 17 9.47 -9.20 -6.83
C PHE A 17 10.01 -8.25 -7.92
N SER A 18 10.89 -7.32 -7.56
CA SER A 18 11.51 -6.33 -8.47
C SER A 18 12.72 -6.88 -9.24
N THR A 19 13.14 -8.13 -9.02
CA THR A 19 14.33 -8.69 -9.68
C THR A 19 14.17 -8.76 -11.21
N SER A 20 15.18 -8.31 -11.94
CA SER A 20 15.31 -8.48 -13.39
C SER A 20 15.77 -9.89 -13.78
N HIS A 21 16.32 -10.66 -12.83
CA HIS A 21 16.88 -11.98 -13.10
C HIS A 21 15.77 -13.02 -13.33
N PRO A 22 15.66 -13.64 -14.53
CA PRO A 22 14.53 -14.49 -14.90
C PRO A 22 14.35 -15.72 -13.99
N LEU A 23 15.45 -16.41 -13.66
CA LEU A 23 15.42 -17.59 -12.79
C LEU A 23 14.95 -17.24 -11.36
N ARG A 24 15.47 -16.17 -10.78
CA ARG A 24 15.04 -15.70 -9.44
C ARG A 24 13.58 -15.29 -9.43
N ARG A 25 13.12 -14.59 -10.48
CA ARG A 25 11.70 -14.25 -10.65
C ARG A 25 10.84 -15.51 -10.70
N ARG A 26 11.24 -16.53 -11.47
CA ARG A 26 10.52 -17.80 -11.57
C ARG A 26 10.48 -18.53 -10.23
N ALA A 27 11.60 -18.61 -9.52
CA ALA A 27 11.69 -19.22 -8.19
C ALA A 27 10.77 -18.51 -7.18
N ASN A 28 10.76 -17.17 -7.15
CA ASN A 28 9.87 -16.39 -6.29
C ASN A 28 8.39 -16.67 -6.59
N MET A 29 8.02 -16.80 -7.88
CA MET A 29 6.65 -17.15 -8.27
C MET A 29 6.27 -18.58 -7.93
N THR A 30 7.21 -19.53 -7.97
CA THR A 30 6.97 -20.90 -7.51
C THR A 30 6.71 -20.91 -6.00
N LYS A 31 7.63 -20.32 -5.22
CA LYS A 31 7.49 -20.24 -3.75
C LYS A 31 6.19 -19.55 -3.31
N LEU A 32 5.81 -18.47 -4.00
CA LEU A 32 4.55 -17.77 -3.72
C LEU A 32 3.32 -18.64 -4.02
N ARG A 33 3.36 -19.45 -5.10
CA ARG A 33 2.26 -20.37 -5.42
C ARG A 33 2.15 -21.49 -4.40
N GLU A 34 3.28 -22.07 -4.00
CA GLU A 34 3.36 -23.11 -2.98
C GLU A 34 2.78 -22.62 -1.67
N LEU A 35 3.14 -21.41 -1.24
CA LEU A 35 2.57 -20.78 -0.04
C LEU A 35 1.04 -20.62 -0.15
N ILE A 36 0.56 -20.09 -1.28
CA ILE A 36 -0.87 -19.92 -1.50
C ILE A 36 -1.62 -21.26 -1.38
N ASP A 37 -1.00 -22.36 -1.85
CA ASP A 37 -1.57 -23.71 -1.75
C ASP A 37 -1.46 -24.31 -0.34
N SER A 38 -0.31 -24.18 0.32
CA SER A 38 -0.06 -24.76 1.64
C SER A 38 -0.96 -24.14 2.70
N GLU A 39 -1.09 -22.82 2.67
CA GLU A 39 -1.89 -22.06 3.64
C GLU A 39 -3.37 -21.98 3.25
N ARG A 40 -3.75 -22.58 2.10
CA ARG A 40 -5.12 -22.56 1.57
C ARG A 40 -5.71 -21.15 1.53
N VAL A 41 -4.91 -20.20 1.02
CA VAL A 41 -5.25 -18.78 1.05
C VAL A 41 -6.58 -18.52 0.32
N GLU A 42 -7.54 -17.96 1.05
CA GLU A 42 -8.89 -17.66 0.53
C GLU A 42 -9.02 -16.26 -0.07
N LEU A 43 -8.10 -15.35 0.28
CA LEU A 43 -8.10 -13.97 -0.19
C LEU A 43 -6.68 -13.45 -0.32
N LEU A 44 -6.40 -12.78 -1.43
CA LEU A 44 -5.12 -12.14 -1.68
C LEU A 44 -5.29 -10.63 -1.78
N HIS A 45 -4.39 -9.88 -1.13
CA HIS A 45 -4.37 -8.43 -1.22
C HIS A 45 -3.02 -7.96 -1.76
N ALA A 46 -3.02 -7.36 -2.95
CA ALA A 46 -1.84 -6.71 -3.54
C ALA A 46 -1.85 -5.21 -3.25
N HIS A 47 -0.78 -4.72 -2.64
CA HIS A 47 -0.60 -3.29 -2.40
C HIS A 47 0.32 -2.68 -3.46
N GLY A 48 -0.23 -1.94 -4.42
CA GLY A 48 0.50 -1.34 -5.55
C GLY A 48 0.72 -2.25 -6.77
N SER A 49 1.21 -1.68 -7.88
CA SER A 49 1.28 -2.34 -9.19
C SER A 49 2.27 -3.51 -9.25
N GLU A 50 3.40 -3.42 -8.55
CA GLU A 50 4.40 -4.49 -8.55
C GLU A 50 3.88 -5.76 -7.84
N ALA A 51 3.24 -5.59 -6.68
CA ALA A 51 2.57 -6.68 -5.98
C ALA A 51 1.41 -7.26 -6.81
N ALA A 52 0.59 -6.39 -7.41
CA ALA A 52 -0.52 -6.80 -8.26
C ALA A 52 -0.05 -7.61 -9.48
N ARG A 53 1.08 -7.22 -10.10
CA ARG A 53 1.69 -7.95 -11.22
C ARG A 53 2.21 -9.32 -10.80
N ALA A 54 2.86 -9.40 -9.63
CA ALA A 54 3.34 -10.65 -9.04
C ALA A 54 2.16 -11.61 -8.77
N LEU A 55 1.13 -11.16 -8.05
CA LEU A 55 -0.04 -11.98 -7.73
C LEU A 55 -0.83 -12.38 -8.98
N SER A 56 -1.07 -11.45 -9.90
CA SER A 56 -1.72 -11.77 -11.19
C SER A 56 -0.96 -12.84 -11.96
N THR A 57 0.38 -12.84 -11.89
CA THR A 57 1.21 -13.87 -12.53
C THR A 57 1.11 -15.21 -11.79
N ALA A 58 1.13 -15.18 -10.46
CA ALA A 58 1.00 -16.36 -9.62
C ALA A 58 -0.38 -17.03 -9.79
N LEU A 59 -1.45 -16.24 -9.89
CA LEU A 59 -2.85 -16.65 -9.94
C LEU A 59 -3.38 -17.02 -11.32
N ARG A 60 -2.58 -17.00 -12.39
CA ARG A 60 -3.02 -17.28 -13.78
C ARG A 60 -3.87 -18.55 -13.97
N ARG A 61 -3.84 -19.50 -13.03
CA ARG A 61 -4.61 -20.76 -13.07
C ARG A 61 -5.41 -21.04 -11.79
N LYS A 62 -5.47 -20.08 -10.85
CA LYS A 62 -6.16 -20.24 -9.56
C LYS A 62 -7.33 -19.26 -9.46
N THR A 63 -8.35 -19.64 -8.72
CA THR A 63 -9.60 -18.86 -8.53
C THR A 63 -9.61 -18.01 -7.26
N VAL A 64 -8.48 -17.87 -6.57
CA VAL A 64 -8.39 -17.08 -5.33
C VAL A 64 -8.71 -15.61 -5.64
N PRO A 65 -9.72 -15.01 -4.99
CA PRO A 65 -10.05 -13.60 -5.15
C PRO A 65 -8.84 -12.70 -4.85
N LEU A 66 -8.64 -11.70 -5.71
CA LEU A 66 -7.57 -10.72 -5.61
C LEU A 66 -8.14 -9.32 -5.37
N VAL A 67 -7.83 -8.75 -4.22
CA VAL A 67 -8.03 -7.33 -3.90
C VAL A 67 -6.74 -6.58 -4.19
N THR A 68 -6.83 -5.38 -4.75
CA THR A 68 -5.66 -4.55 -5.04
C THR A 68 -5.81 -3.16 -4.44
N THR A 69 -4.76 -2.59 -3.86
CA THR A 69 -4.75 -1.16 -3.47
C THR A 69 -4.03 -0.35 -4.53
N TYR A 70 -4.72 0.65 -5.06
CA TYR A 70 -4.14 1.64 -5.97
C TYR A 70 -3.37 2.69 -5.17
N LEU A 71 -2.12 2.91 -5.56
CA LEU A 71 -1.25 3.88 -4.92
C LEU A 71 -1.06 5.10 -5.82
N GLY A 72 -1.39 6.27 -5.26
CA GLY A 72 -1.27 7.54 -5.96
C GLY A 72 -2.34 7.75 -7.04
N VAL A 73 -1.98 8.58 -8.02
CA VAL A 73 -2.86 8.99 -9.11
C VAL A 73 -2.44 8.25 -10.39
N PRO A 74 -3.39 7.83 -11.25
CA PRO A 74 -3.05 7.22 -12.53
C PRO A 74 -2.10 8.10 -13.35
N SER A 75 -0.99 7.51 -13.81
CA SER A 75 -0.10 8.13 -14.80
C SER A 75 -0.79 8.21 -16.17
N PRO A 76 -0.39 9.10 -17.09
CA PRO A 76 -0.92 9.15 -18.45
C PRO A 76 -0.91 7.75 -19.08
N PRO A 77 -1.90 7.40 -19.93
CA PRO A 77 -2.03 6.07 -20.48
C PRO A 77 -0.72 5.69 -21.18
N GLN A 78 0.04 4.77 -20.58
CA GLN A 78 1.27 4.29 -21.18
C GLN A 78 0.90 3.52 -22.45
N ARG A 79 1.73 3.64 -23.50
CA ARG A 79 1.55 2.93 -24.78
C ARG A 79 1.42 1.40 -24.64
N PHE A 80 1.72 0.83 -23.47
CA PHE A 80 1.74 -0.62 -23.28
C PHE A 80 1.05 -1.06 -21.98
N GLY A 81 -0.16 -1.57 -22.13
CA GLY A 81 -0.81 -2.49 -21.19
C GLY A 81 -1.75 -1.87 -20.15
N VAL A 82 -2.69 -2.71 -19.71
CA VAL A 82 -3.61 -2.41 -18.59
C VAL A 82 -2.86 -2.50 -17.27
N ASP A 83 -3.00 -1.49 -16.41
CA ASP A 83 -2.43 -1.44 -15.07
C ASP A 83 -2.75 -2.73 -14.28
N PRO A 84 -1.75 -3.43 -13.74
CA PRO A 84 -1.99 -4.65 -12.96
C PRO A 84 -2.95 -4.46 -11.79
N VAL A 85 -3.00 -3.27 -11.18
CA VAL A 85 -3.88 -2.99 -10.04
C VAL A 85 -5.35 -3.13 -10.45
N VAL A 86 -5.74 -2.62 -11.62
CA VAL A 86 -7.15 -2.64 -12.04
C VAL A 86 -7.65 -4.02 -12.49
N LYS A 87 -6.77 -5.02 -12.49
CA LYS A 87 -7.13 -6.43 -12.77
C LYS A 87 -7.63 -7.18 -11.54
N GLY A 88 -7.47 -6.62 -10.34
CA GLY A 88 -8.05 -7.20 -9.11
C GLY A 88 -9.58 -7.26 -9.18
N ASN A 89 -10.18 -8.25 -8.53
CA ASN A 89 -11.63 -8.36 -8.39
C ASN A 89 -12.21 -7.07 -7.79
N ILE A 90 -11.57 -6.57 -6.73
CA ILE A 90 -11.86 -5.29 -6.06
C ILE A 90 -10.61 -4.42 -6.04
N VAL A 91 -10.77 -3.13 -6.30
CA VAL A 91 -9.74 -2.09 -6.27
C VAL A 91 -10.02 -1.13 -5.11
N LEU A 92 -9.12 -1.09 -4.14
CA LEU A 92 -9.14 -0.16 -3.04
C LEU A 92 -8.48 1.16 -3.45
N ALA A 93 -9.19 2.26 -3.21
CA ALA A 93 -8.71 3.62 -3.41
C ALA A 93 -8.56 4.34 -2.07
N GLN A 94 -7.53 5.17 -1.94
CA GLN A 94 -7.22 5.89 -0.70
C GLN A 94 -8.15 7.08 -0.43
N SER A 95 -8.93 7.51 -1.41
CA SER A 95 -9.89 8.61 -1.28
C SER A 95 -10.96 8.54 -2.37
N VAL A 96 -12.06 9.29 -2.19
CA VAL A 96 -13.09 9.47 -3.23
C VAL A 96 -12.49 10.12 -4.47
N TYR A 97 -11.58 11.08 -4.30
CA TYR A 97 -10.86 11.72 -5.40
C TYR A 97 -10.05 10.70 -6.23
N ALA A 98 -9.25 9.87 -5.54
CA ALA A 98 -8.47 8.83 -6.20
C ALA A 98 -9.38 7.80 -6.90
N ALA A 99 -10.48 7.37 -6.25
CA ALA A 99 -11.45 6.45 -6.84
C ALA A 99 -12.03 7.00 -8.16
N ASN A 100 -12.43 8.27 -8.17
CA ASN A 100 -12.97 8.92 -9.37
C ASN A 100 -11.93 8.98 -10.50
N MET A 101 -10.67 9.29 -10.17
CA MET A 101 -9.58 9.30 -11.14
C MET A 101 -9.30 7.91 -11.71
N ILE A 102 -9.26 6.87 -10.87
CA ILE A 102 -9.01 5.49 -11.30
C ILE A 102 -10.15 5.01 -12.20
N MET A 103 -11.41 5.22 -11.81
CA MET A 103 -12.58 4.83 -12.61
C MET A 103 -12.58 5.52 -13.97
N LYS A 104 -12.34 6.84 -14.00
CA LYS A 104 -12.30 7.62 -15.24
C LYS A 104 -11.13 7.21 -16.14
N HIS A 105 -9.98 6.92 -15.55
CA HIS A 105 -8.76 6.61 -16.31
C HIS A 105 -8.78 5.20 -16.89
N HIS A 106 -9.24 4.21 -16.11
CA HIS A 106 -9.17 2.79 -16.50
C HIS A 106 -10.52 2.21 -16.95
N SER A 107 -11.58 3.02 -16.98
CA SER A 107 -12.95 2.61 -17.36
C SER A 107 -13.45 1.38 -16.58
N ILE A 108 -13.11 1.29 -15.29
CA ILE A 108 -13.57 0.22 -14.41
C ILE A 108 -14.90 0.59 -13.74
N PRO A 109 -15.80 -0.39 -13.53
CA PRO A 109 -17.13 -0.10 -13.01
C PRO A 109 -17.10 0.20 -11.51
N ARG A 110 -18.04 1.01 -11.05
CA ARG A 110 -18.07 1.60 -9.70
C ARG A 110 -18.12 0.54 -8.60
N GLU A 111 -18.82 -0.55 -8.82
CA GLU A 111 -18.97 -1.69 -7.91
C GLU A 111 -17.66 -2.43 -7.64
N ARG A 112 -16.65 -2.27 -8.51
CA ARG A 112 -15.31 -2.84 -8.30
C ARG A 112 -14.38 -1.91 -7.52
N VAL A 113 -14.79 -0.68 -7.21
CA VAL A 113 -13.95 0.30 -6.52
C VAL A 113 -14.47 0.58 -5.12
N VAL A 114 -13.64 0.38 -4.10
CA VAL A 114 -13.97 0.65 -2.69
C VAL A 114 -13.03 1.70 -2.14
N VAL A 115 -13.56 2.70 -1.45
CA VAL A 115 -12.74 3.73 -0.82
C VAL A 115 -12.38 3.28 0.59
N VAL A 116 -11.10 3.12 0.86
CA VAL A 116 -10.55 2.82 2.18
C VAL A 116 -9.49 3.88 2.50
N PRO A 117 -9.86 4.95 3.22
CA PRO A 117 -8.93 6.00 3.57
C PRO A 117 -7.82 5.49 4.50
N PRO A 118 -6.58 5.99 4.36
CA PRO A 118 -5.54 5.70 5.33
C PRO A 118 -5.98 6.19 6.71
N SER A 119 -5.75 5.35 7.72
CA SER A 119 -5.99 5.69 9.13
C SER A 119 -4.66 5.98 9.80
N ILE A 120 -4.69 6.89 10.78
CA ILE A 120 -3.56 7.18 11.65
C ILE A 120 -3.93 6.80 13.08
N ASP A 121 -2.94 6.39 13.86
CA ASP A 121 -3.12 6.19 15.30
C ASP A 121 -3.36 7.55 15.97
N THR A 122 -4.61 7.82 16.34
CA THR A 122 -4.98 9.12 16.92
C THR A 122 -4.42 9.31 18.33
N ASP A 123 -4.13 8.23 19.07
CA ASP A 123 -3.63 8.32 20.43
C ASP A 123 -2.15 8.71 20.43
N TRP A 124 -1.40 8.18 19.45
CA TRP A 124 -0.02 8.60 19.18
C TRP A 124 0.09 10.10 18.86
N PHE A 125 -0.90 10.68 18.19
CA PHE A 125 -0.93 12.10 17.82
C PHE A 125 -1.77 12.98 18.75
N ALA A 126 -2.26 12.45 19.86
CA ALA A 126 -3.07 13.21 20.81
C ALA A 126 -2.24 14.34 21.44
N PRO A 127 -2.75 15.59 21.54
CA PRO A 127 -2.00 16.67 22.19
C PRO A 127 -1.59 16.34 23.63
N ALA A 128 -2.42 15.55 24.33
CA ALA A 128 -2.15 15.09 25.69
C ALA A 128 -0.98 14.09 25.78
N SER A 129 -0.65 13.37 24.70
CA SER A 129 0.51 12.47 24.67
C SER A 129 1.83 13.19 24.31
N ILE A 130 1.78 14.50 24.04
CA ILE A 130 2.95 15.33 23.72
C ILE A 130 3.34 16.16 24.95
N GLY A 131 4.40 15.74 25.65
CA GLY A 131 4.92 16.46 26.82
C GLY A 131 5.49 17.85 26.48
N ALA A 132 5.28 18.82 27.39
CA ALA A 132 5.76 20.20 27.22
C ALA A 132 7.28 20.28 27.05
N ASP A 133 8.04 19.44 27.76
CA ASP A 133 9.50 19.38 27.68
C ASP A 133 9.98 18.94 26.29
N ARG A 134 9.25 18.01 25.65
CA ARG A 134 9.54 17.57 24.28
C ARG A 134 9.36 18.73 23.29
N VAL A 135 8.30 19.52 23.46
CA VAL A 135 8.04 20.71 22.65
C VAL A 135 9.14 21.76 22.86
N ALA A 136 9.52 22.03 24.11
CA ALA A 136 10.58 22.98 24.45
C ALA A 136 11.94 22.56 23.87
N ALA A 137 12.30 21.29 23.99
CA ALA A 137 13.53 20.73 23.43
C ALA A 137 13.56 20.85 21.90
N LEU A 138 12.44 20.57 21.22
CA LEU A 138 12.34 20.70 19.77
C LEU A 138 12.46 22.16 19.31
N ARG A 139 11.81 23.09 20.00
CA ARG A 139 11.93 24.53 19.73
C ARG A 139 13.37 25.01 19.91
N HIS A 140 14.04 24.57 20.97
CA HIS A 140 15.45 24.88 21.20
C HIS A 140 16.34 24.32 20.07
N ALA A 141 16.15 23.06 19.68
CA ALA A 141 16.89 22.44 18.59
C ALA A 141 16.69 23.15 17.24
N TRP A 142 15.49 23.68 17.00
CA TRP A 142 15.16 24.46 15.80
C TRP A 142 15.49 25.95 15.94
N HIS A 143 16.10 26.38 17.06
CA HIS A 143 16.44 27.78 17.34
C HIS A 143 15.25 28.74 17.27
N VAL A 144 14.08 28.28 17.72
CA VAL A 144 12.85 29.09 17.73
C VAL A 144 12.61 29.69 19.11
N HIS A 145 12.66 31.01 19.21
CA HIS A 145 12.45 31.76 20.44
C HIS A 145 10.97 31.70 20.90
N PRO A 146 10.66 31.92 22.20
CA PRO A 146 9.31 31.73 22.74
C PRO A 146 8.21 32.55 22.06
N HIS A 147 8.54 33.73 21.52
CA HIS A 147 7.62 34.65 20.86
C HIS A 147 7.45 34.37 19.35
N GLU A 148 8.26 33.47 18.79
CA GLU A 148 8.24 33.16 17.36
C GLU A 148 7.19 32.08 17.05
N ARG A 149 6.46 32.30 15.95
CA ARG A 149 5.46 31.37 15.43
C ARG A 149 6.10 30.45 14.40
N ILE A 150 5.72 29.17 14.44
CA ILE A 150 6.17 28.17 13.49
C ILE A 150 4.96 27.76 12.65
N VAL A 151 5.12 27.75 11.33
CA VAL A 151 4.20 27.10 10.40
C VAL A 151 4.90 25.86 9.85
N LEU A 152 4.36 24.68 10.13
CA LEU A 152 4.87 23.41 9.61
C LEU A 152 4.00 22.98 8.43
N ALA A 153 4.64 22.79 7.28
CA ALA A 153 4.02 22.20 6.09
C ALA A 153 4.72 20.87 5.79
N PRO A 154 4.40 19.79 6.53
CA PRO A 154 4.93 18.47 6.21
C PRO A 154 4.36 18.01 4.87
N GLY A 155 5.24 17.79 3.90
CA GLY A 155 4.94 17.25 2.58
C GLY A 155 6.06 16.31 2.14
N HIS A 156 5.74 15.42 1.21
CA HIS A 156 6.70 14.59 0.48
C HIS A 156 6.72 15.02 -0.98
#